data_AF-A0A6G4U212-F1
#
_entry.id   AF-A0A6G4U212-F1
#
_cell.length_a   1.000
_cell.length_b   1.000
_cell.length_c   1.000
_cell.angle_alpha   90.00
_cell.angle_beta   90.00
_cell.angle_gamma   90.00
#
_symmetry.space_group_name_H-M   'P 1'
#
loop_
_entity.id
_entity.type
_entity.pdbx_description
1 polymer ?
#
loop_
_entity_poly.entity_id
_entity_poly.type
_entity_poly.pdbx_seq_one_letter_code
_entity_poly.pdbx_strand_id
1 'polypeptide(L)'
;MARRPTLTPAGRRAVLGAEPGSGLLHAPAQVLARLVAQGLAARHPRPPHRHYLTPTGQELRRDLARTAPEPGDPAPRQRTEAGPFAALTGDQPAPPGDPAVRAREVRTAFDGLRELRRMTGKDGSTELPCPWERSHLVPAAALALEAAGLRPAAVDETGRRLLTGYRVTLAEHQPEAVRIAWPAAPGDEPAPGASVCELVRCAAALEHAGWQVSEHPQRDGTLYLLASPRRA
;
A
#
# COMPACT_ATOMS: atom_id res chain seq x y z
N MET A 1 -1.61 0.77 -45.51
CA MET A 1 -1.18 0.75 -44.10
C MET A 1 -1.78 1.96 -43.39
N ALA A 2 -2.84 1.77 -42.60
CA ALA A 2 -3.54 2.87 -41.94
C ALA A 2 -2.70 3.41 -40.76
N ARG A 3 -2.49 4.73 -40.76
CA ARG A 3 -1.74 5.47 -39.72
C ARG A 3 -2.48 5.32 -38.39
N ARG A 4 -1.86 4.71 -37.37
CA ARG A 4 -2.48 4.57 -36.04
C ARG A 4 -2.85 5.97 -35.52
N PRO A 5 -4.11 6.24 -35.15
CA PRO A 5 -4.51 7.54 -34.64
C PRO A 5 -3.82 7.81 -33.31
N THR A 6 -3.21 8.98 -33.16
CA THR A 6 -2.58 9.40 -31.90
C THR A 6 -3.68 9.79 -30.91
N LEU A 7 -4.06 8.87 -30.02
CA LEU A 7 -4.98 9.17 -28.92
C LEU A 7 -4.26 9.83 -27.75
N THR A 8 -4.91 10.82 -27.15
CA THR A 8 -4.50 11.36 -25.85
C THR A 8 -4.84 10.37 -24.72
N PRO A 9 -4.16 10.44 -23.56
CA PRO A 9 -4.48 9.59 -22.41
C PRO A 9 -5.94 9.68 -21.94
N ALA A 10 -6.57 10.86 -22.06
CA ALA A 10 -7.99 11.04 -21.76
C ALA A 10 -8.89 10.35 -22.79
N GLY A 11 -8.54 10.42 -24.08
CA GLY A 11 -9.25 9.69 -25.14
C GLY A 11 -9.14 8.18 -24.98
N ARG A 12 -7.96 7.67 -24.64
CA ARG A 12 -7.73 6.23 -24.40
C ARG A 12 -8.61 5.71 -23.26
N ARG A 13 -8.70 6.47 -22.16
CA ARG A 13 -9.61 6.16 -21.02
C ARG A 13 -11.07 6.19 -21.42
N ALA A 14 -11.50 7.17 -22.21
CA ALA A 14 -12.89 7.26 -22.68
C ALA A 14 -13.29 6.05 -23.54
N VAL A 15 -12.40 5.59 -24.45
CA VAL A 15 -12.65 4.43 -25.31
C VAL A 15 -12.70 3.12 -24.49
N LEU A 16 -11.78 2.94 -23.55
CA LEU A 16 -11.77 1.78 -22.63
C LEU A 16 -12.95 1.78 -21.64
N GLY A 17 -13.40 2.95 -21.21
CA GLY A 17 -14.52 3.13 -20.28
C GLY A 17 -15.89 3.16 -20.94
N ALA A 18 -15.99 3.02 -22.27
CA ALA A 18 -17.27 2.95 -22.96
C ALA A 18 -18.13 1.76 -22.48
N GLU A 19 -19.45 1.90 -22.53
CA GLU A 19 -20.34 0.81 -22.09
C GLU A 19 -20.19 -0.45 -23.00
N PRO A 20 -19.98 -1.66 -22.45
CA PRO A 20 -19.67 -2.85 -23.24
C PRO A 20 -20.75 -3.28 -24.26
N GLY A 21 -22.03 -3.01 -23.95
CA GLY A 21 -23.16 -3.43 -24.81
C GLY A 21 -23.63 -2.35 -25.79
N SER A 22 -23.56 -1.08 -25.41
CA SER A 22 -24.09 0.05 -26.21
C SER A 22 -22.99 0.84 -26.92
N GLY A 23 -21.74 0.75 -26.46
CA GLY A 23 -20.64 1.60 -26.90
C GLY A 23 -20.78 3.06 -26.47
N LEU A 24 -21.66 3.38 -25.51
CA LEU A 24 -21.89 4.74 -25.03
C LEU A 24 -20.64 5.31 -24.36
N LEU A 25 -20.30 6.56 -24.72
CA LEU A 25 -19.13 7.27 -24.20
C LEU A 25 -19.52 8.29 -23.13
N HIS A 26 -18.76 8.27 -22.03
CA HIS A 26 -18.83 9.26 -20.95
C HIS A 26 -17.49 9.99 -20.84
N ALA A 27 -17.41 11.19 -21.40
CA ALA A 27 -16.20 12.02 -21.36
C ALA A 27 -16.52 13.52 -21.52
N PRO A 28 -15.60 14.42 -21.14
CA PRO A 28 -15.75 15.85 -21.41
C PRO A 28 -15.97 16.14 -22.90
N ALA A 29 -16.76 17.16 -23.24
CA ALA A 29 -17.17 17.49 -24.60
C ALA A 29 -15.99 17.64 -25.59
N GLN A 30 -14.85 18.18 -25.13
CA GLN A 30 -13.65 18.31 -25.94
C GLN A 30 -13.03 16.94 -26.34
N VAL A 31 -13.09 15.95 -25.45
CA VAL A 31 -12.61 14.59 -25.72
C VAL A 31 -13.55 13.91 -26.72
N LEU A 32 -14.87 14.05 -26.52
CA LEU A 32 -15.88 13.50 -27.44
C LEU A 32 -15.76 14.11 -28.85
N ALA A 33 -15.62 15.43 -28.96
CA ALA A 33 -15.45 16.10 -30.24
C ALA A 33 -14.21 15.63 -31.00
N ARG A 34 -13.10 15.39 -30.30
CA ARG A 34 -11.87 14.85 -30.91
C ARG A 34 -12.04 13.40 -31.36
N LEU A 35 -12.72 12.57 -30.58
CA LEU A 35 -13.03 11.19 -30.99
C LEU A 35 -13.95 11.16 -32.22
N VAL A 36 -14.91 12.09 -32.32
CA VAL A 36 -15.75 12.25 -33.51
C VAL A 36 -14.94 12.70 -34.72
N ALA A 37 -14.05 13.69 -34.56
CA ALA A 37 -13.17 14.15 -35.64
C ALA A 37 -12.21 13.06 -36.15
N GLN A 38 -11.85 12.10 -35.28
CA GLN A 38 -11.02 10.95 -35.62
C GLN A 38 -11.82 9.75 -36.16
N GLY A 39 -13.15 9.87 -36.29
CA GLY A 39 -14.02 8.78 -36.76
C GLY A 39 -14.20 7.63 -35.76
N LEU A 40 -13.77 7.82 -34.50
CA LEU A 40 -13.83 6.81 -33.43
C LEU A 40 -15.14 6.87 -32.63
N ALA A 41 -15.85 8.00 -32.71
CA ALA A 41 -17.15 8.19 -32.08
C ALA A 41 -18.15 8.84 -33.05
N ALA A 42 -19.43 8.58 -32.86
CA ALA A 42 -20.53 9.22 -33.57
C ALA A 42 -21.48 9.86 -32.57
N ARG A 43 -21.94 11.07 -32.90
CA ARG A 43 -22.95 11.79 -32.13
C ARG A 43 -24.34 11.36 -32.58
N HIS A 44 -25.19 10.95 -31.64
CA HIS A 44 -26.54 10.53 -31.94
C HIS A 44 -27.40 11.74 -32.35
N PRO A 45 -28.22 11.62 -33.42
CA PRO A 45 -28.98 12.74 -33.96
C PRO A 45 -30.10 13.20 -33.02
N ARG A 46 -30.68 12.31 -32.21
CA ARG A 46 -31.73 12.67 -31.24
C ARG A 46 -31.15 13.26 -29.94
N PRO A 47 -31.78 14.30 -29.35
CA PRO A 47 -31.52 14.72 -27.99
C PRO A 47 -31.63 13.53 -27.01
N PRO A 48 -30.74 13.41 -26.00
CA PRO A 48 -29.77 14.40 -25.52
C PRO A 48 -28.39 14.35 -26.22
N HIS A 49 -28.30 13.89 -27.47
CA HIS A 49 -27.08 13.90 -28.29
C HIS A 49 -25.91 13.12 -27.66
N ARG A 50 -26.21 11.90 -27.22
CA ARG A 50 -25.22 10.96 -26.70
C ARG A 50 -24.19 10.58 -27.75
N HIS A 51 -22.99 10.24 -27.32
CA HIS A 51 -21.89 9.85 -28.21
C HIS A 51 -21.61 8.36 -28.05
N TYR A 52 -21.49 7.65 -29.16
CA TYR A 52 -21.29 6.20 -29.19
C TYR A 52 -20.03 5.87 -29.98
N LEU A 53 -19.35 4.78 -29.62
CA LEU A 53 -18.24 4.26 -30.41
C LEU A 53 -18.73 3.80 -31.79
N THR A 54 -17.99 4.20 -32.82
CA THR A 54 -18.14 3.63 -34.18
C THR A 54 -17.54 2.22 -34.22
N PRO A 55 -17.77 1.42 -35.28
CA PRO A 55 -17.10 0.12 -35.45
C PRO A 55 -15.57 0.23 -35.31
N THR A 56 -14.95 1.25 -35.92
CA THR A 56 -13.51 1.53 -35.78
C THR A 56 -13.11 1.87 -34.33
N GLY A 57 -13.94 2.61 -33.60
CA GLY A 57 -13.74 2.86 -32.17
C GLY A 57 -13.87 1.59 -31.30
N GLN A 58 -14.76 0.67 -31.67
CA GLN A 58 -14.93 -0.62 -30.99
C GLN A 58 -13.76 -1.57 -31.25
N GLU A 59 -13.23 -1.62 -32.49
CA GLU A 59 -12.01 -2.36 -32.82
C GLU A 59 -10.83 -1.84 -32.01
N LEU A 60 -10.64 -0.52 -31.98
CA LEU A 60 -9.60 0.10 -31.16
C LEU A 60 -9.77 -0.22 -29.67
N ARG A 61 -11.01 -0.20 -29.15
CA ARG A 61 -11.29 -0.61 -27.76
C ARG A 61 -10.86 -2.07 -27.51
N ARG A 62 -11.18 -2.99 -28.42
CA ARG A 62 -10.79 -4.41 -28.30
C ARG A 62 -9.29 -4.59 -28.35
N ASP A 63 -8.58 -3.86 -29.21
CA ASP A 63 -7.12 -3.92 -29.28
C ASP A 63 -6.47 -3.31 -28.04
N LEU A 64 -7.01 -2.21 -27.52
CA LEU A 64 -6.56 -1.58 -26.28
C LEU A 64 -6.84 -2.46 -25.06
N ALA A 65 -7.98 -3.16 -25.03
CA ALA A 65 -8.33 -4.11 -23.97
C ALA A 65 -7.43 -5.35 -24.01
N ARG A 66 -7.15 -5.90 -25.20
CA ARG A 66 -6.21 -7.03 -25.37
C ARG A 66 -4.77 -6.69 -24.96
N THR A 67 -4.39 -5.41 -25.04
CA THR A 67 -3.08 -4.90 -24.60
C THR A 67 -3.11 -4.40 -23.15
N ALA A 68 -4.31 -4.27 -22.56
CA ALA A 68 -4.45 -4.03 -21.13
C ALA A 68 -4.30 -5.38 -20.41
N PRO A 69 -3.63 -5.44 -19.26
CA PRO A 69 -3.66 -6.66 -18.44
C PRO A 69 -5.12 -6.95 -18.06
N GLU A 70 -5.62 -8.11 -18.49
CA GLU A 70 -6.99 -8.57 -18.21
C GLU A 70 -7.19 -8.77 -16.70
N PRO A 71 -8.31 -8.34 -16.11
CA PRO A 71 -8.76 -8.82 -14.80
C PRO A 71 -9.27 -10.26 -14.99
N GLY A 72 -8.45 -11.23 -14.61
CA GLY A 72 -8.71 -12.66 -14.83
C GLY A 72 -9.73 -13.29 -13.89
N ASP A 73 -10.38 -14.35 -14.40
CA ASP A 73 -11.16 -15.35 -13.66
C ASP A 73 -10.89 -16.73 -14.32
N PRO A 74 -11.12 -17.88 -13.65
CA PRO A 74 -10.21 -18.50 -12.71
C PRO A 74 -9.50 -19.73 -13.34
N ALA A 75 -8.20 -19.86 -13.09
CA ALA A 75 -7.40 -21.03 -13.44
C ALA A 75 -6.79 -21.67 -12.17
N PRO A 76 -6.43 -22.96 -12.21
CA PRO A 76 -6.40 -23.85 -11.05
C PRO A 76 -5.30 -23.49 -10.06
N ARG A 77 -5.69 -23.37 -8.78
CA ARG A 77 -4.85 -23.30 -7.56
C ARG A 77 -3.47 -22.68 -7.83
N GLN A 78 -3.46 -21.42 -8.24
CA GLN A 78 -2.24 -20.65 -8.31
C GLN A 78 -1.73 -20.46 -6.88
N ARG A 79 -0.52 -20.96 -6.62
CA ARG A 79 0.31 -20.51 -5.50
C ARG A 79 0.20 -19.00 -5.47
N THR A 80 -0.22 -18.46 -4.33
CA THR A 80 -0.28 -17.03 -4.02
C THR A 80 0.88 -16.32 -4.69
N GLU A 81 0.65 -15.63 -5.81
CA GLU A 81 1.52 -14.55 -6.23
C GLU A 81 1.28 -13.45 -5.21
N ALA A 82 1.98 -13.58 -4.08
CA ALA A 82 2.08 -12.53 -3.11
C ALA A 82 2.69 -11.35 -3.88
N GLY A 83 1.95 -10.24 -3.96
CA GLY A 83 2.58 -8.96 -4.19
C GLY A 83 3.75 -8.77 -3.22
N PRO A 84 4.65 -7.82 -3.48
CA PRO A 84 5.77 -7.56 -2.57
C PRO A 84 5.25 -7.47 -1.13
N PHE A 85 5.85 -8.25 -0.23
CA PHE A 85 5.41 -8.35 1.15
C PHE A 85 5.29 -6.94 1.76
N ALA A 86 4.12 -6.66 2.36
CA ALA A 86 3.86 -5.39 3.03
C ALA A 86 3.78 -5.59 4.54
N ALA A 87 4.63 -4.86 5.27
CA ALA A 87 4.56 -4.78 6.73
C ALA A 87 3.31 -4.00 7.15
N LEU A 88 2.63 -4.46 8.20
CA LEU A 88 1.47 -3.82 8.79
C LEU A 88 1.95 -2.73 9.75
N THR A 89 1.61 -1.48 9.43
CA THR A 89 2.06 -0.30 10.17
C THR A 89 1.07 0.12 11.25
N GLY A 90 -0.09 -0.54 11.34
CA GLY A 90 -1.11 -0.22 12.33
C GLY A 90 -2.29 0.59 11.78
N ASP A 91 -2.26 1.00 10.51
CA ASP A 91 -3.32 1.82 9.87
C ASP A 91 -4.01 1.06 8.73
N GLN A 92 -3.69 -0.22 8.56
CA GLN A 92 -4.31 -1.12 7.59
C GLN A 92 -5.46 -1.90 8.25
N PRO A 93 -6.39 -2.44 7.43
CA PRO A 93 -7.27 -3.51 7.87
C PRO A 93 -6.50 -4.71 8.40
N ALA A 94 -7.11 -5.44 9.33
CA ALA A 94 -6.56 -6.72 9.77
C ALA A 94 -6.46 -7.66 8.56
N PRO A 95 -5.30 -8.31 8.35
CA PRO A 95 -5.13 -9.18 7.19
C PRO A 95 -6.13 -10.34 7.27
N PRO A 96 -6.84 -10.65 6.17
CA PRO A 96 -7.68 -11.82 6.13
C PRO A 96 -6.79 -13.08 6.14
N GLY A 97 -7.17 -14.09 6.93
CA GLY A 97 -6.51 -15.41 6.91
C GLY A 97 -5.89 -15.83 8.23
N ASP A 98 -5.11 -16.91 8.17
CA ASP A 98 -4.51 -17.57 9.33
C ASP A 98 -3.29 -16.77 9.85
N PRO A 99 -3.28 -16.37 11.14
CA PRO A 99 -2.13 -15.72 11.78
C PRO A 99 -0.81 -16.50 11.63
N ALA A 100 -0.86 -17.84 11.56
CA ALA A 100 0.33 -18.66 11.37
C ALA A 100 0.94 -18.50 9.97
N VAL A 101 0.12 -18.25 8.94
CA VAL A 101 0.59 -17.95 7.58
C VAL A 101 1.29 -16.59 7.59
N ARG A 102 0.66 -15.57 8.17
CA ARG A 102 1.28 -14.24 8.32
C ARG A 102 2.62 -14.30 9.04
N ALA A 103 2.71 -15.07 10.12
CA ALA A 103 3.96 -15.23 10.87
C ALA A 103 5.09 -15.85 10.03
N ARG A 104 4.78 -16.77 9.10
CA ARG A 104 5.76 -17.34 8.17
C ARG A 104 6.21 -16.33 7.12
N GLU A 105 5.28 -15.55 6.58
CA GLU A 105 5.59 -14.48 5.62
C GLU A 105 6.47 -13.40 6.24
N VAL A 106 6.13 -12.95 7.46
CA VAL A 106 6.94 -12.00 8.26
C VAL A 106 8.35 -12.54 8.47
N ARG A 107 8.47 -13.81 8.88
CA ARG A 107 9.79 -14.44 9.07
C ARG A 107 10.60 -14.44 7.79
N THR A 108 9.99 -14.82 6.66
CA THR A 108 10.64 -14.86 5.35
C THR A 108 11.11 -13.48 4.91
N ALA A 109 10.25 -12.46 5.09
CA ALA A 109 10.58 -11.08 4.78
C ALA A 109 11.72 -10.54 5.67
N PHE A 110 11.69 -10.85 6.96
CA PHE A 110 12.73 -10.44 7.90
C PHE A 110 14.07 -11.13 7.64
N ASP A 111 14.07 -12.42 7.28
CA ASP A 111 15.28 -13.13 6.88
C ASP A 111 15.88 -12.52 5.60
N GLY A 112 15.04 -12.17 4.62
CA GLY A 112 15.48 -11.42 3.44
C GLY A 112 16.08 -10.05 3.77
N LEU A 113 15.51 -9.35 4.76
CA LEU A 113 16.07 -8.08 5.25
C LEU A 113 17.43 -8.27 5.92
N ARG A 114 17.60 -9.31 6.74
CA ARG A 114 18.90 -9.64 7.37
C ARG A 114 19.95 -10.01 6.32
N GLU A 115 19.55 -10.68 5.25
CA GLU A 115 20.44 -10.97 4.12
C GLU A 115 20.87 -9.69 3.38
N LEU A 116 19.96 -8.74 3.15
CA LEU A 116 20.32 -7.43 2.63
C LEU A 116 21.31 -6.69 3.53
N ARG A 117 21.11 -6.75 4.87
CA ARG A 117 22.09 -6.20 5.83
C ARG A 117 23.44 -6.88 5.69
N ARG A 118 23.49 -8.22 5.62
CA ARG A 118 24.74 -8.97 5.44
C ARG A 118 25.47 -8.58 4.14
N MET A 119 24.75 -8.38 3.04
CA MET A 119 25.33 -8.02 1.75
C MET A 119 25.85 -6.58 1.68
N THR A 120 25.26 -5.67 2.46
CA THR A 120 25.56 -4.22 2.39
C THR A 120 26.32 -3.69 3.61
N GLY A 121 26.36 -4.47 4.69
CA GLY A 121 27.04 -4.16 5.93
C GLY A 121 28.54 -4.41 5.85
N LYS A 122 29.31 -3.62 6.58
CA LYS A 122 30.75 -3.82 6.74
C LYS A 122 31.01 -5.19 7.36
N ASP A 123 31.95 -5.94 6.80
CA ASP A 123 32.35 -7.29 7.24
C ASP A 123 31.18 -8.28 7.37
N GLY A 124 30.07 -8.04 6.64
CA GLY A 124 28.88 -8.88 6.70
C GLY A 124 28.00 -8.70 7.94
N SER A 125 28.21 -7.64 8.72
CA SER A 125 27.42 -7.36 9.93
C SER A 125 25.92 -7.21 9.63
N THR A 126 25.08 -7.83 10.46
CA THR A 126 23.61 -7.73 10.39
C THR A 126 22.99 -6.86 11.48
N GLU A 127 23.81 -6.27 12.34
CA GLU A 127 23.38 -5.56 13.55
C GLU A 127 22.75 -4.20 13.27
N LEU A 128 23.12 -3.55 12.16
CA LEU A 128 22.67 -2.21 11.82
C LEU A 128 21.71 -2.22 10.62
N PRO A 129 20.68 -1.34 10.61
CA PRO A 129 19.81 -1.20 9.45
C PRO A 129 20.57 -0.78 8.19
N CYS A 130 20.28 -1.48 7.09
CA CYS A 130 20.92 -1.29 5.79
C CYS A 130 20.38 -0.04 5.04
N PRO A 131 20.98 0.36 3.90
CA PRO A 131 20.51 1.51 3.13
C PRO A 131 19.04 1.42 2.69
N TRP A 132 18.54 0.22 2.39
CA TRP A 132 17.12 0.05 2.03
C TRP A 132 16.20 0.41 3.20
N GLU A 133 16.51 -0.04 4.41
CA GLU A 133 15.73 0.26 5.63
C GLU A 133 15.71 1.75 5.92
N ARG A 134 16.85 2.43 5.71
CA ARG A 134 16.97 3.88 5.92
C ARG A 134 16.11 4.70 4.96
N SER A 135 15.87 4.20 3.75
CA SER A 135 14.96 4.80 2.77
C SER A 135 13.50 4.38 2.95
N HIS A 136 13.23 3.39 3.80
CA HIS A 136 11.90 2.80 4.02
C HIS A 136 11.62 2.63 5.52
N LEU A 137 11.79 3.71 6.29
CA LEU A 137 11.81 3.65 7.76
C LEU A 137 10.56 3.01 8.38
N VAL A 138 9.37 3.45 7.95
CA VAL A 138 8.08 2.97 8.49
C VAL A 138 7.90 1.46 8.28
N PRO A 139 7.95 0.93 7.04
CA PRO A 139 7.79 -0.51 6.84
C PRO A 139 8.95 -1.32 7.44
N ALA A 140 10.18 -0.78 7.51
CA ALA A 140 11.30 -1.47 8.15
C ALA A 140 11.10 -1.63 9.67
N ALA A 141 10.70 -0.56 10.36
CA ALA A 141 10.39 -0.60 11.79
C ALA A 141 9.18 -1.50 12.07
N ALA A 142 8.12 -1.40 11.27
CA ALA A 142 6.94 -2.27 11.38
C ALA A 142 7.30 -3.75 11.21
N LEU A 143 8.12 -4.09 10.21
CA LEU A 143 8.57 -5.47 9.98
C LEU A 143 9.39 -6.01 11.17
N ALA A 144 10.25 -5.20 11.77
CA ALA A 144 10.99 -5.59 12.98
C ALA A 144 10.06 -5.88 14.17
N LEU A 145 9.01 -5.06 14.35
CA LEU A 145 8.00 -5.27 15.39
C LEU A 145 7.18 -6.55 15.14
N GLU A 146 6.71 -6.78 13.91
CA GLU A 146 6.01 -8.03 13.56
C GLU A 146 6.90 -9.27 13.76
N ALA A 147 8.18 -9.19 13.37
CA ALA A 147 9.14 -10.28 13.54
C ALA A 147 9.41 -10.60 15.02
N ALA A 148 9.29 -9.61 15.90
CA ALA A 148 9.33 -9.77 17.35
C ALA A 148 8.00 -10.30 17.95
N GLY A 149 6.99 -10.54 17.13
CA GLY A 149 5.68 -11.04 17.55
C GLY A 149 4.76 -9.98 18.14
N LEU A 150 5.08 -8.69 17.98
CA LEU A 150 4.22 -7.60 18.41
C LEU A 150 3.07 -7.44 17.42
N ARG A 151 1.88 -7.15 17.93
CA ARG A 151 0.67 -7.05 17.12
C ARG A 151 0.51 -5.64 16.56
N PRO A 152 0.30 -5.47 15.24
CA PRO A 152 -0.11 -4.20 14.67
C PRO A 152 -1.53 -3.87 15.11
N ALA A 153 -1.79 -2.59 15.35
CA ALA A 153 -3.15 -2.12 15.39
C ALA A 153 -3.85 -2.35 14.04
N ALA A 154 -5.18 -2.32 14.02
CA ALA A 154 -5.93 -2.44 12.77
C ALA A 154 -7.11 -1.48 12.75
N VAL A 155 -7.51 -1.08 11.55
CA VAL A 155 -8.68 -0.21 11.31
C VAL A 155 -9.72 -0.92 10.44
N ASP A 156 -10.97 -0.48 10.49
CA ASP A 156 -12.00 -0.89 9.53
C ASP A 156 -11.89 -0.08 8.22
N GLU A 157 -12.79 -0.37 7.28
CA GLU A 157 -12.89 0.36 6.00
C GLU A 157 -13.19 1.86 6.16
N THR A 158 -13.71 2.26 7.33
CA THR A 158 -14.01 3.66 7.67
C THR A 158 -12.84 4.35 8.38
N GLY A 159 -11.74 3.64 8.64
CA GLY A 159 -10.57 4.13 9.36
C GLY A 159 -10.72 4.10 10.89
N ARG A 160 -11.79 3.50 11.42
CA ARG A 160 -11.98 3.34 12.88
C ARG A 160 -11.15 2.18 13.38
N ARG A 161 -10.50 2.36 14.53
CA ARG A 161 -9.63 1.35 15.16
C ARG A 161 -10.47 0.14 15.59
N LEU A 162 -10.09 -1.04 15.12
CA LEU A 162 -10.70 -2.33 15.48
C LEU A 162 -9.85 -3.14 16.45
N LEU A 163 -8.52 -3.03 16.33
CA LEU A 163 -7.59 -3.77 17.18
C LEU A 163 -6.60 -2.80 17.84
N THR A 164 -6.40 -3.00 19.14
CA THR A 164 -5.30 -2.41 19.90
C THR A 164 -3.97 -3.03 19.48
N GLY A 165 -2.93 -2.21 19.35
CA GLY A 165 -1.60 -2.67 18.95
C GLY A 165 -0.67 -1.51 18.61
N TYR A 166 0.51 -1.82 18.08
CA TYR A 166 1.44 -0.75 17.67
C TYR A 166 0.92 -0.03 16.42
N ARG A 167 1.28 1.24 16.32
CA ARG A 167 1.12 2.07 15.12
C ARG A 167 2.43 2.79 14.82
N VAL A 168 2.96 2.60 13.63
CA VAL A 168 4.20 3.22 13.14
C VAL A 168 3.85 4.27 12.09
N THR A 169 4.33 5.50 12.31
CA THR A 169 4.26 6.59 11.32
C THR A 169 5.61 7.27 11.17
N LEU A 170 5.78 8.11 10.16
CA LEU A 170 6.90 9.05 10.15
C LEU A 170 6.80 10.02 11.32
N ALA A 171 7.93 10.45 11.86
CA ALA A 171 7.98 11.51 12.85
C ALA A 171 7.86 12.88 12.16
N GLU A 172 7.01 13.76 12.68
CA GLU A 172 6.67 15.05 12.04
C GLU A 172 7.86 16.02 11.98
N HIS A 173 8.76 15.98 12.96
CA HIS A 173 9.88 16.92 13.11
C HIS A 173 11.26 16.25 13.04
N GLN A 174 11.32 14.95 12.70
CA GLN A 174 12.57 14.19 12.60
C GLN A 174 12.49 13.25 11.39
N PRO A 175 12.90 13.71 10.18
CA PRO A 175 12.68 12.96 8.94
C PRO A 175 13.41 11.61 8.89
N GLU A 176 14.45 11.42 9.68
CA GLU A 176 15.19 10.16 9.83
C GLU A 176 14.59 9.21 10.89
N ALA A 177 13.47 9.58 11.52
CA ALA A 177 12.85 8.83 12.60
C ALA A 177 11.40 8.44 12.29
N VAL A 178 10.98 7.36 12.94
CA VAL A 178 9.60 6.92 13.01
C VAL A 178 9.03 7.15 14.40
N ARG A 179 7.74 7.41 14.44
CA ARG A 179 6.95 7.48 15.66
C ARG A 179 6.22 6.16 15.85
N ILE A 180 6.34 5.57 17.03
CA ILE A 180 5.60 4.38 17.43
C ILE A 180 4.65 4.75 18.56
N ALA A 181 3.36 4.51 18.36
CA ALA A 181 2.32 4.69 19.38
C ALA A 181 1.60 3.36 19.62
N TRP A 182 0.84 3.29 20.72
CA TRP A 182 0.01 2.13 21.07
C TRP A 182 -1.46 2.55 21.24
N PRO A 183 -2.17 2.88 20.14
CA PRO A 183 -3.56 3.27 20.22
C PRO A 183 -4.45 2.10 20.66
N ALA A 184 -5.33 2.36 21.63
CA ALA A 184 -6.39 1.43 22.03
C ALA A 184 -7.57 1.49 21.05
N ALA A 185 -8.18 0.34 20.77
CA ALA A 185 -9.46 0.26 20.08
C ALA A 185 -10.60 0.68 21.03
N PRO A 186 -11.72 1.23 20.51
CA PRO A 186 -12.88 1.53 21.34
C PRO A 186 -13.39 0.26 22.04
N GLY A 187 -13.55 0.33 23.37
CA GLY A 187 -14.00 -0.81 24.19
C GLY A 187 -12.88 -1.72 24.69
N ASP A 188 -11.65 -1.58 24.18
CA ASP A 188 -10.46 -2.08 24.86
C ASP A 188 -10.07 -1.01 25.89
N GLU A 189 -10.46 -1.19 27.15
CA GLU A 189 -9.89 -0.44 28.27
C GLU A 189 -8.71 -1.23 28.85
N PRO A 190 -7.47 -1.01 28.35
CA PRO A 190 -6.31 -1.62 28.95
C PRO A 190 -6.17 -1.16 30.40
N ALA A 191 -5.70 -2.05 31.27
CA ALA A 191 -5.33 -1.69 32.63
C ALA A 191 -4.37 -0.48 32.61
N PRO A 192 -4.43 0.42 33.61
CA PRO A 192 -3.53 1.56 33.70
C PRO A 192 -2.07 1.13 33.52
N GLY A 193 -1.38 1.71 32.53
CA GLY A 193 0.02 1.41 32.24
C GLY A 193 0.27 0.21 31.31
N ALA A 194 -0.73 -0.58 30.91
CA ALA A 194 -0.49 -1.70 29.99
C ALA A 194 0.05 -1.23 28.63
N SER A 195 -0.44 -0.11 28.10
CA SER A 195 0.12 0.50 26.89
C SER A 195 1.59 0.88 27.05
N VAL A 196 2.02 1.27 28.25
CA VAL A 196 3.43 1.59 28.53
C VAL A 196 4.28 0.32 28.50
N CYS A 197 3.81 -0.78 29.11
CA CYS A 197 4.51 -2.07 29.04
C CYS A 197 4.68 -2.55 27.59
N GLU A 198 3.67 -2.37 26.74
CA GLU A 198 3.75 -2.73 25.33
C GLU A 198 4.71 -1.82 24.55
N LEU A 199 4.74 -0.52 24.85
CA LEU A 199 5.75 0.40 24.28
C LEU A 199 7.17 0.00 24.69
N VAL A 200 7.39 -0.42 25.95
CA VAL A 200 8.70 -0.94 26.38
C VAL A 200 9.11 -2.18 25.58
N ARG A 201 8.16 -3.08 25.26
CA ARG A 201 8.42 -4.22 24.37
C ARG A 201 8.75 -3.79 22.94
N CYS A 202 8.04 -2.78 22.41
CA CYS A 202 8.37 -2.19 21.11
C CYS A 202 9.79 -1.60 21.10
N ALA A 203 10.18 -0.88 22.16
CA ALA A 203 11.52 -0.30 22.28
C ALA A 203 12.59 -1.40 22.25
N ALA A 204 12.46 -2.42 23.08
CA ALA A 204 13.41 -3.55 23.13
C ALA A 204 13.53 -4.28 21.80
N ALA A 205 12.41 -4.51 21.09
CA ALA A 205 12.42 -5.15 19.78
C ALA A 205 13.17 -4.32 18.72
N LEU A 206 12.94 -3.00 18.72
CA LEU A 206 13.62 -2.08 17.80
C LEU A 206 15.11 -1.93 18.11
N GLU A 207 15.48 -1.84 19.39
CA GLU A 207 16.87 -1.80 19.83
C GLU A 207 17.64 -3.06 19.42
N HIS A 208 17.04 -4.24 19.60
CA HIS A 208 17.60 -5.50 19.14
C HIS A 208 17.73 -5.56 17.61
N ALA A 209 16.87 -4.85 16.88
CA ALA A 209 16.95 -4.72 15.43
C ALA A 209 17.92 -3.61 14.96
N GLY A 210 18.66 -2.95 15.86
CA GLY A 210 19.67 -1.95 15.52
C GLY A 210 19.14 -0.52 15.42
N TRP A 211 17.98 -0.23 16.00
CA TRP A 211 17.43 1.12 16.12
C TRP A 211 17.82 1.77 17.45
N GLN A 212 17.92 3.09 17.46
CA GLN A 212 18.00 3.87 18.70
C GLN A 212 16.58 4.34 19.02
N VAL A 213 16.15 4.19 20.26
CA VAL A 213 14.78 4.49 20.69
C VAL A 213 14.82 5.52 21.82
N SER A 214 13.84 6.42 21.82
CA SER A 214 13.63 7.38 22.91
C SER A 214 12.13 7.51 23.20
N GLU A 215 11.78 7.64 24.47
CA GLU A 215 10.40 7.80 24.93
C GLU A 215 10.03 9.29 25.00
N HIS A 216 8.82 9.63 24.56
CA HIS A 216 8.34 11.01 24.53
C HIS A 216 6.89 11.10 25.01
N PRO A 217 6.56 12.08 25.86
CA PRO A 217 5.18 12.35 26.24
C PRO A 217 4.43 13.12 25.14
N GLN A 218 3.14 12.82 24.99
CA GLN A 218 2.18 13.60 24.21
C GLN A 218 1.41 14.57 25.10
N ARG A 219 0.80 15.60 24.49
CA ARG A 219 -0.02 16.60 25.18
C ARG A 219 -1.20 16.03 25.96
N ASP A 220 -1.71 14.87 25.57
CA ASP A 220 -2.80 14.15 26.24
C ASP A 220 -2.32 13.23 27.38
N GLY A 221 -1.02 13.25 27.71
CA GLY A 221 -0.41 12.42 28.76
C GLY A 221 -0.04 11.01 28.32
N THR A 222 -0.33 10.62 27.07
CA THR A 222 0.12 9.32 26.53
C THR A 222 1.60 9.34 26.17
N LEU A 223 2.26 8.18 26.18
CA LEU A 223 3.64 8.03 25.72
C LEU A 223 3.66 7.54 24.27
N TYR A 224 4.70 7.93 23.55
CA TYR A 224 5.07 7.37 22.26
C TYR A 224 6.59 7.23 22.18
N LEU A 225 7.06 6.38 21.27
CA LEU A 225 8.48 6.23 20.99
C LEU A 225 8.85 7.00 19.73
N LEU A 226 10.05 7.56 19.73
CA LEU A 226 10.77 7.92 18.51
C LEU A 226 11.89 6.94 18.31
N ALA A 227 11.95 6.32 17.14
CA ALA A 227 13.01 5.40 16.76
C ALA A 227 13.68 5.83 15.46
N SER A 228 15.00 5.81 15.42
CA SER A 228 15.78 6.03 14.20
C SER A 228 16.84 4.95 14.03
N PRO A 229 17.29 4.64 12.80
CA PRO A 229 18.35 3.67 12.59
C PRO A 229 19.66 4.13 13.25
N ARG A 230 20.30 3.29 14.06
CA ARG A 230 21.62 3.61 14.65
C ARG A 230 22.63 3.89 13.54
N ARG A 231 23.49 4.87 13.75
CA ARG A 231 24.62 5.13 12.85
C ARG A 231 25.80 4.24 13.25
N ALA A 232 26.56 3.80 12.24
CA ALA A 232 27.80 3.05 12.43
C ALA A 232 28.92 3.98 12.95
#